data_AF-A0A063YAW1-F1
#
_entry.id   AF-A0A063YAW1-F1
#
_cell.length_a   1.000
_cell.length_b   1.000
_cell.length_c   1.000
_cell.angle_alpha   90.00
_cell.angle_beta   90.00
_cell.angle_gamma   90.00
#
_symmetry.space_group_name_H-M   'P 1'
#
loop_
_entity.id
_entity.type
_entity.pdbx_description
1 polymer ?
#
loop_
_entity_poly.entity_id
_entity_poly.type
_entity_poly.pdbx_seq_one_letter_code
_entity_poly.pdbx_strand_id
1 'polypeptide(L)'
;MNYQQTTLVIILILLMVVSIYLAFKFLLNFHRSAKKTKQILGRELIMPYVQGMKWASSAFFNIIMIDIIIGILLILSSLGFGKVYSTLKWANNYTAFYFAVMLLTLITALAFNLGIVIIYFVSFNYPQYKTKKSELPEEFKSLKQIVSIETSEIPETIKIDADKMQTRNILATKVISKFLHFYSILDTLPLIKKYKIYLDQIFKINFFADTLLFMEQQKQKEEEILSYVEAQQNIKKQAANQDELDKDAKVKEEINWMEEMAENVNNKAVAENLKNTISAKEYNKKYDEYYQAVRSQDPMYASVNKNNWLTYRDADVQDLFYNTQSTVYYSIDDGKTIIEKPLNEFLLEYKKFLVAKFYK
;
A
#
# COMPACT_ATOMS: atom_id res chain seq x y z
N MET A 1 26.15 43.83 -4.92
CA MET A 1 25.39 42.57 -5.10
C MET A 1 25.21 41.95 -3.72
N ASN A 2 23.99 41.91 -3.19
CA ASN A 2 23.79 41.54 -1.79
C ASN A 2 23.68 40.02 -1.70
N TYR A 3 24.64 39.34 -1.02
CA TYR A 3 24.71 37.87 -0.89
C TYR A 3 23.34 37.25 -0.53
N GLN A 4 22.59 37.94 0.33
CA GLN A 4 21.24 37.57 0.76
C GLN A 4 20.22 37.42 -0.39
N GLN A 5 20.29 38.25 -1.44
CA GLN A 5 19.38 38.16 -2.59
C GLN A 5 19.70 36.95 -3.46
N THR A 6 20.99 36.68 -3.70
CA THR A 6 21.43 35.50 -4.46
C THR A 6 21.06 34.21 -3.73
N THR A 7 21.24 34.15 -2.41
CA THR A 7 20.84 33.00 -1.59
C THR A 7 19.33 32.76 -1.67
N LEU A 8 18.50 33.80 -1.56
CA LEU A 8 17.04 33.67 -1.65
C LEU A 8 16.60 33.17 -3.03
N VAL A 9 17.21 33.65 -4.11
CA VAL A 9 16.96 33.16 -5.47
C VAL A 9 17.22 31.65 -5.58
N ILE A 10 18.36 31.18 -5.07
CA ILE A 10 18.71 29.74 -5.09
C ILE A 10 17.68 28.93 -4.30
N ILE A 11 17.29 29.41 -3.11
CA ILE A 11 16.28 28.75 -2.28
C ILE A 11 14.94 28.64 -3.03
N LEU A 12 14.49 29.72 -3.68
CA LEU A 12 13.25 29.71 -4.45
C LEU A 12 13.29 28.76 -5.64
N ILE A 13 14.43 28.67 -6.34
CA ILE A 13 14.61 27.70 -7.44
C ILE A 13 14.50 26.27 -6.91
N LEU A 14 15.21 25.95 -5.82
CA LEU A 14 15.19 24.61 -5.23
C LEU A 14 13.79 24.24 -4.75
N LEU A 15 13.11 25.12 -4.02
CA LEU A 15 11.76 24.88 -3.56
C LEU A 15 10.78 24.72 -4.74
N MET A 16 10.95 25.48 -5.83
CA MET A 16 10.13 25.34 -7.03
C MET A 16 10.31 23.96 -7.66
N VAL A 17 11.56 23.53 -7.87
CA VAL A 17 11.87 22.20 -8.44
C VAL A 17 11.29 21.08 -7.56
N VAL A 18 11.45 21.18 -6.24
CA VAL A 18 10.89 20.21 -5.30
C VAL A 18 9.36 20.20 -5.37
N SER A 19 8.71 21.37 -5.39
CA SER A 19 7.25 21.47 -5.46
C SER A 19 6.68 20.84 -6.73
N ILE A 20 7.28 21.10 -7.89
CA ILE A 20 6.88 20.52 -9.17
C ILE A 20 7.08 19.00 -9.15
N TYR A 21 8.23 18.52 -8.66
CA TYR A 21 8.50 17.09 -8.54
C TYR A 21 7.46 16.38 -7.66
N LEU A 22 7.15 16.93 -6.48
CA LEU A 22 6.19 16.33 -5.55
C LEU A 22 4.76 16.37 -6.14
N ALA A 23 4.36 17.47 -6.76
CA ALA A 23 3.07 17.60 -7.44
C ALA A 23 2.92 16.56 -8.55
N PHE A 24 3.91 16.46 -9.44
CA PHE A 24 3.90 15.49 -10.53
C PHE A 24 3.90 14.05 -10.02
N LYS A 25 4.75 13.74 -9.03
CA LYS A 25 4.81 12.43 -8.37
C LYS A 25 3.46 12.07 -7.73
N PHE A 26 2.79 13.01 -7.09
CA PHE A 26 1.47 12.80 -6.52
C PHE A 26 0.45 12.48 -7.61
N LEU A 27 0.35 13.31 -8.65
CA LEU A 27 -0.62 13.13 -9.73
C LEU A 27 -0.46 11.76 -10.42
N LEU A 28 0.78 11.34 -10.70
CA LEU A 28 1.06 10.01 -11.26
C LEU A 28 0.57 8.88 -10.34
N ASN A 29 0.85 8.96 -9.04
CA ASN A 29 0.47 7.91 -8.10
C ASN A 29 -1.03 7.93 -7.77
N PHE A 30 -1.67 9.09 -7.78
CA PHE A 30 -3.12 9.22 -7.66
C PHE A 30 -3.84 8.60 -8.86
N HIS A 31 -3.35 8.86 -10.08
CA HIS A 31 -3.85 8.19 -11.29
C HIS A 31 -3.68 6.67 -11.22
N ARG A 32 -2.49 6.18 -10.84
CA ARG A 32 -2.24 4.74 -10.65
C ARG A 32 -3.20 4.13 -9.62
N SER A 33 -3.48 4.86 -8.56
CA SER A 33 -4.38 4.42 -7.49
C SER A 33 -5.84 4.37 -7.94
N ALA A 34 -6.32 5.35 -8.70
CA ALA A 34 -7.64 5.30 -9.33
C ALA A 34 -7.76 4.14 -10.31
N LYS A 35 -6.73 3.90 -11.15
CA LYS A 35 -6.68 2.76 -12.07
C LYS A 35 -6.74 1.43 -11.32
N LYS A 36 -5.91 1.25 -10.29
CA LYS A 36 -5.89 0.01 -9.48
C LYS A 36 -7.20 -0.20 -8.73
N THR A 37 -7.81 0.86 -8.19
CA THR A 37 -9.13 0.79 -7.53
C THR A 37 -10.19 0.22 -8.47
N LYS A 38 -10.28 0.75 -9.70
CA LYS A 38 -11.20 0.24 -10.72
C LYS A 38 -10.92 -1.21 -11.10
N GLN A 39 -9.65 -1.57 -11.28
CA GLN A 39 -9.25 -2.93 -11.64
C GLN A 39 -9.68 -3.95 -10.56
N ILE A 40 -9.41 -3.65 -9.30
CA ILE A 40 -9.62 -4.60 -8.19
C ILE A 40 -11.10 -4.70 -7.78
N LEU A 41 -11.84 -3.59 -7.82
CA LEU A 41 -13.26 -3.58 -7.44
C LEU A 41 -14.20 -3.98 -8.58
N GLY A 42 -13.82 -3.70 -9.83
CA GLY A 42 -14.59 -4.10 -11.01
C GLY A 42 -16.07 -3.71 -10.92
N ARG A 43 -16.95 -4.73 -10.95
CA ARG A 43 -18.41 -4.58 -10.93
C ARG A 43 -18.98 -4.07 -9.60
N GLU A 44 -18.25 -4.27 -8.50
CA GLU A 44 -18.68 -3.77 -7.18
C GLU A 44 -18.61 -2.24 -7.11
N LEU A 45 -17.84 -1.60 -7.99
CA LEU A 45 -17.64 -0.15 -8.03
C LEU A 45 -18.67 0.54 -8.94
N ILE A 46 -19.76 1.01 -8.32
CA ILE A 46 -20.84 1.77 -8.98
C ILE A 46 -20.89 3.26 -8.59
N MET A 47 -20.00 3.69 -7.69
CA MET A 47 -19.82 5.10 -7.35
C MET A 47 -18.33 5.47 -7.48
N PRO A 48 -18.00 6.71 -7.90
CA PRO A 48 -16.63 7.20 -7.89
C PRO A 48 -15.97 7.06 -6.50
N TYR A 49 -14.97 6.20 -6.41
CA TYR A 49 -14.24 5.90 -5.18
C TYR A 49 -12.78 5.57 -5.51
N VAL A 50 -11.86 6.16 -4.76
CA VAL A 50 -10.42 5.87 -4.85
C VAL A 50 -10.01 5.25 -3.52
N GLN A 51 -9.48 4.02 -3.56
CA GLN A 51 -9.12 3.27 -2.37
C GLN A 51 -8.12 4.05 -1.51
N GLY A 52 -8.40 4.13 -0.20
CA GLY A 52 -7.52 4.78 0.78
C GLY A 52 -7.43 6.31 0.67
N MET A 53 -8.23 6.95 -0.18
CA MET A 53 -8.37 8.41 -0.21
C MET A 53 -9.34 8.86 0.90
N LYS A 54 -8.81 9.19 2.07
CA LYS A 54 -9.54 9.64 3.27
C LYS A 54 -8.77 10.80 3.91
N TRP A 55 -9.44 11.68 4.64
CA TRP A 55 -8.82 12.83 5.31
C TRP A 55 -7.66 12.44 6.24
N ALA A 56 -7.74 11.27 6.88
CA ALA A 56 -6.69 10.76 7.76
C ALA A 56 -5.60 9.94 7.04
N SER A 57 -5.62 9.84 5.70
CA SER A 57 -4.66 9.04 4.96
C SER A 57 -3.38 9.80 4.63
N SER A 58 -2.27 9.07 4.51
CA SER A 58 -0.96 9.65 4.15
C SER A 58 -0.99 10.34 2.78
N ALA A 59 -1.84 9.88 1.87
CA ALA A 59 -2.03 10.53 0.57
C ALA A 59 -2.70 11.90 0.70
N PHE A 60 -3.70 12.05 1.57
CA PHE A 60 -4.31 13.35 1.84
C PHE A 60 -3.32 14.30 2.52
N PHE A 61 -2.49 13.79 3.43
CA PHE A 61 -1.42 14.57 4.04
C PHE A 61 -0.39 15.08 3.00
N ASN A 62 -0.08 14.29 1.97
CA ASN A 62 0.81 14.75 0.89
C ASN A 62 0.21 15.92 0.09
N ILE A 63 -1.11 15.96 -0.12
CA ILE A 63 -1.77 17.11 -0.77
C ILE A 63 -1.53 18.37 0.06
N ILE A 64 -1.85 18.31 1.35
CA ILE A 64 -1.65 19.43 2.29
C ILE A 64 -0.19 19.87 2.29
N MET A 65 0.75 18.93 2.37
CA MET A 65 2.17 19.24 2.42
C MET A 65 2.65 19.94 1.13
N ILE A 66 2.21 19.47 -0.04
CA ILE A 66 2.52 20.11 -1.33
C ILE A 66 1.94 21.52 -1.38
N ASP A 67 0.67 21.71 -0.98
CA ASP A 67 0.04 23.02 -0.97
C ASP A 67 0.72 23.99 0.00
N ILE A 68 1.21 23.51 1.16
CA ILE A 68 2.00 24.32 2.10
C ILE A 68 3.32 24.77 1.45
N ILE A 69 4.04 23.86 0.78
CA ILE A 69 5.30 24.23 0.09
C ILE A 69 5.03 25.29 -0.99
N ILE A 70 3.98 25.10 -1.79
CA ILE A 70 3.57 26.06 -2.83
C ILE A 70 3.19 27.40 -2.18
N GLY A 71 2.46 27.39 -1.07
CA GLY A 71 2.10 28.59 -0.32
C GLY A 71 3.31 29.35 0.22
N ILE A 72 4.30 28.65 0.79
CA ILE A 72 5.58 29.24 1.22
C ILE A 72 6.29 29.87 0.03
N LEU A 73 6.32 29.19 -1.11
CA LEU A 73 6.94 29.71 -2.33
C LEU A 73 6.30 31.01 -2.80
N LEU A 74 4.97 31.07 -2.75
CA LEU A 74 4.19 32.25 -3.14
C LEU A 74 4.47 33.42 -2.20
N ILE A 75 4.50 33.19 -0.89
CA ILE A 75 4.79 34.22 0.11
C ILE A 75 6.20 34.78 -0.08
N LEU A 76 7.21 33.90 -0.17
CA LEU A 76 8.62 34.32 -0.30
C LEU A 76 8.88 35.06 -1.61
N SER A 77 8.32 34.58 -2.73
CA SER A 77 8.44 35.26 -4.02
C SER A 77 7.72 36.61 -4.04
N SER A 78 6.55 36.72 -3.41
CA SER A 78 5.80 37.98 -3.30
C SER A 78 6.54 39.02 -2.45
N LEU A 79 7.10 38.61 -1.30
CA LEU A 79 7.91 39.49 -0.46
C LEU A 79 9.20 39.93 -1.17
N GLY A 80 9.87 39.01 -1.86
CA GLY A 80 11.04 39.30 -2.69
C GLY A 80 10.73 40.29 -3.81
N PHE A 81 9.61 40.09 -4.52
CA PHE A 81 9.12 41.01 -5.54
C PHE A 81 8.85 42.39 -4.96
N GLY A 82 8.06 42.50 -3.90
CA GLY A 82 7.69 43.79 -3.30
C GLY A 82 8.92 44.61 -2.86
N LYS A 83 9.90 43.95 -2.22
CA LYS A 83 11.13 44.60 -1.72
C LYS A 83 12.05 45.07 -2.84
N VAL A 84 12.18 44.30 -3.93
CA VAL A 84 13.06 44.68 -5.05
C VAL A 84 12.37 45.70 -5.96
N TYR A 85 11.08 45.51 -6.22
CA TYR A 85 10.29 46.40 -7.06
C TYR A 85 10.16 47.81 -6.48
N SER A 86 9.99 47.95 -5.16
CA SER A 86 9.89 49.26 -4.51
C SER A 86 11.10 50.16 -4.79
N THR A 87 12.28 49.55 -4.90
CA THR A 87 13.56 50.24 -4.98
C THR A 87 14.10 50.32 -6.41
N LEU A 88 13.97 49.24 -7.18
CA LEU A 88 14.65 49.07 -8.48
C LEU A 88 13.68 49.02 -9.66
N LYS A 89 12.36 49.00 -9.40
CA LYS A 89 11.31 48.89 -10.42
C LYS A 89 11.60 47.72 -11.38
N TRP A 90 11.13 47.81 -12.62
CA TRP A 90 11.35 46.80 -13.67
C TRP A 90 12.75 46.83 -14.30
N ALA A 91 13.62 47.77 -13.92
CA ALA A 91 14.95 47.91 -14.50
C ALA A 91 15.95 46.83 -14.03
N ASN A 92 15.52 45.90 -13.15
CA ASN A 92 16.37 44.89 -12.56
C ASN A 92 15.87 43.46 -12.84
N ASN A 93 16.78 42.59 -13.28
CA ASN A 93 16.55 41.16 -13.53
C ASN A 93 15.97 40.41 -12.31
N TYR A 94 16.29 40.82 -11.08
CA TYR A 94 15.71 40.24 -9.86
C TYR A 94 14.20 40.50 -9.77
N THR A 95 13.72 41.69 -10.17
CA THR A 95 12.27 42.00 -10.22
C THR A 95 11.55 41.05 -11.16
N ALA A 96 12.10 40.88 -12.37
CA ALA A 96 11.55 39.96 -13.37
C ALA A 96 11.57 38.50 -12.87
N PHE A 97 12.66 38.09 -12.21
CA PHE A 97 12.79 36.76 -11.62
C PHE A 97 11.71 36.48 -10.55
N TYR A 98 11.56 37.35 -9.54
CA TYR A 98 10.56 37.12 -8.49
C TYR A 98 9.13 37.11 -9.05
N PHE A 99 8.84 37.96 -10.03
CA PHE A 99 7.56 37.96 -10.73
C PHE A 99 7.32 36.66 -11.50
N ALA A 100 8.32 36.17 -12.24
CA ALA A 100 8.23 34.91 -12.98
C ALA A 100 8.02 33.71 -12.04
N VAL A 101 8.74 33.65 -10.92
CA VAL A 101 8.56 32.60 -9.90
C VAL A 101 7.16 32.67 -9.32
N MET A 102 6.65 33.86 -8.99
CA MET A 102 5.27 34.03 -8.49
C MET A 102 4.23 33.51 -9.49
N LEU A 103 4.34 33.88 -10.77
CA LEU A 103 3.44 33.41 -11.82
C LEU A 103 3.50 31.88 -11.98
N LEU A 104 4.71 31.31 -12.04
CA LEU A 104 4.92 29.88 -12.16
C LEU A 104 4.39 29.12 -10.93
N THR A 105 4.46 29.71 -9.74
CA THR A 105 3.88 29.16 -8.51
C THR A 105 2.36 29.05 -8.62
N LEU A 106 1.70 30.13 -9.08
CA LEU A 106 0.25 30.15 -9.27
C LEU A 106 -0.18 29.10 -10.30
N ILE A 107 0.54 29.00 -11.43
CA ILE A 107 0.30 27.97 -12.44
C ILE A 107 0.47 26.58 -11.84
N THR A 108 1.50 26.36 -11.02
CA THR A 108 1.77 25.06 -10.37
C THR A 108 0.66 24.70 -9.38
N ALA A 109 0.20 25.66 -8.56
CA ALA A 109 -0.90 25.48 -7.62
C ALA A 109 -2.19 25.07 -8.33
N LEU A 110 -2.54 25.80 -9.40
CA LEU A 110 -3.72 25.51 -10.22
C LEU A 110 -3.59 24.16 -10.93
N ALA A 111 -2.46 23.89 -11.57
CA ALA A 111 -2.22 22.63 -12.30
C ALA A 111 -2.27 21.42 -11.35
N PHE A 112 -1.73 21.53 -10.14
CA PHE A 112 -1.77 20.46 -9.15
C PHE A 112 -3.21 20.18 -8.69
N ASN A 113 -3.92 21.21 -8.21
CA ASN A 113 -5.27 21.06 -7.67
C ASN A 113 -6.29 20.65 -8.75
N LEU A 114 -6.25 21.31 -9.92
CA LEU A 114 -7.08 20.90 -11.06
C LEU A 114 -6.68 19.52 -11.57
N GLY A 115 -5.40 19.17 -11.55
CA GLY A 115 -4.92 17.85 -11.94
C GLY A 115 -5.55 16.72 -11.12
N ILE A 116 -5.67 16.89 -9.80
CA ILE A 116 -6.35 15.92 -8.92
C ILE A 116 -7.81 15.76 -9.34
N VAL A 117 -8.51 16.87 -9.52
CA VAL A 117 -9.92 16.91 -9.92
C VAL A 117 -10.14 16.27 -11.29
N ILE A 118 -9.31 16.62 -12.28
CA ILE A 118 -9.34 16.07 -13.63
C ILE A 118 -9.09 14.57 -13.60
N ILE A 119 -8.06 14.10 -12.90
CA ILE A 119 -7.78 12.66 -12.78
C ILE A 119 -8.98 11.93 -12.20
N TYR A 120 -9.60 12.48 -11.15
CA TYR A 120 -10.79 11.88 -10.54
C TYR A 120 -11.94 11.80 -11.55
N PHE A 121 -12.33 12.92 -12.17
CA PHE A 121 -13.45 12.92 -13.12
C PHE A 121 -13.19 12.06 -14.35
N VAL A 122 -12.02 12.15 -14.98
CA VAL A 122 -11.65 11.33 -16.15
C VAL A 122 -11.62 9.85 -15.79
N SER A 123 -11.10 9.50 -14.61
CA SER A 123 -11.05 8.10 -14.16
C SER A 123 -12.44 7.49 -13.99
N PHE A 124 -13.43 8.29 -13.58
CA PHE A 124 -14.79 7.84 -13.28
C PHE A 124 -15.85 8.37 -14.26
N ASN A 125 -15.47 8.76 -15.48
CA ASN A 125 -16.41 9.22 -16.52
C ASN A 125 -17.03 8.05 -17.33
N TYR A 126 -17.51 7.01 -16.65
CA TYR A 126 -18.20 5.88 -17.27
C TYR A 126 -19.65 5.81 -16.76
N PRO A 127 -20.61 5.29 -17.55
CA PRO A 127 -22.02 5.23 -17.16
C PRO A 127 -22.23 4.59 -15.78
N GLN A 128 -21.49 3.51 -15.48
CA GLN A 128 -21.56 2.79 -14.21
C GLN A 128 -21.27 3.63 -12.96
N TYR A 129 -20.66 4.82 -13.09
CA TYR A 129 -20.33 5.68 -11.96
C TYR A 129 -21.21 6.93 -11.87
N LYS A 130 -22.15 7.10 -12.81
CA LYS A 130 -23.01 8.30 -12.90
C LYS A 130 -24.34 8.15 -12.18
N THR A 131 -24.57 7.03 -11.51
CA THR A 131 -25.77 6.75 -10.73
C THR A 131 -26.00 7.83 -9.67
N LYS A 132 -27.23 8.36 -9.62
CA LYS A 132 -27.59 9.32 -8.57
C LYS A 132 -27.67 8.62 -7.22
N LYS A 133 -27.41 9.35 -6.13
CA LYS A 133 -27.53 8.82 -4.76
C LYS A 133 -28.91 8.20 -4.46
N SER A 134 -29.98 8.75 -5.05
CA SER A 134 -31.35 8.27 -4.91
C SER A 134 -31.58 6.91 -5.58
N GLU A 135 -30.81 6.59 -6.62
CA GLU A 135 -30.94 5.37 -7.44
C GLU A 135 -30.03 4.24 -6.91
N LEU A 136 -29.12 4.53 -5.98
CA LEU A 136 -28.22 3.54 -5.38
C LEU A 136 -28.94 2.31 -4.82
N PRO A 137 -30.08 2.40 -4.10
CA PRO A 137 -30.78 1.22 -3.63
C PRO A 137 -31.24 0.29 -4.75
N GLU A 138 -31.63 0.85 -5.91
CA GLU A 138 -32.06 0.08 -7.07
C GLU A 138 -30.86 -0.57 -7.77
N GLU A 139 -29.75 0.16 -7.95
CA GLU A 139 -28.50 -0.42 -8.44
C GLU A 139 -28.01 -1.57 -7.58
N PHE A 140 -28.09 -1.46 -6.24
CA PHE A 140 -27.72 -2.56 -5.36
C PHE A 140 -28.63 -3.78 -5.52
N LYS A 141 -29.93 -3.59 -5.78
CA LYS A 141 -30.86 -4.69 -6.11
C LYS A 141 -30.49 -5.33 -7.45
N SER A 142 -30.11 -4.53 -8.45
CA SER A 142 -29.65 -5.03 -9.76
C SER A 142 -28.36 -5.81 -9.64
N LEU A 143 -27.37 -5.30 -8.89
CA LEU A 143 -26.12 -6.00 -8.60
C LEU A 143 -26.34 -7.31 -7.86
N LYS A 144 -27.26 -7.34 -6.89
CA LYS A 144 -27.66 -8.57 -6.17
C LYS A 144 -28.13 -9.68 -7.13
N GLN A 145 -28.79 -9.33 -8.23
CA GLN A 145 -29.24 -10.33 -9.22
C GLN A 145 -28.08 -10.87 -10.07
N ILE A 146 -27.02 -10.07 -10.25
CA ILE A 146 -25.83 -10.42 -11.05
C ILE A 146 -24.82 -11.22 -10.22
N VAL A 147 -24.67 -10.88 -8.95
CA VAL A 147 -23.84 -11.60 -8.00
C VAL A 147 -24.64 -12.83 -7.56
N SER A 148 -24.30 -14.03 -8.05
CA SER A 148 -24.97 -15.26 -7.59
C SER A 148 -24.67 -15.46 -6.10
N ILE A 149 -25.58 -15.03 -5.24
CA ILE A 149 -25.49 -15.24 -3.80
C ILE A 149 -25.85 -16.70 -3.53
N GLU A 150 -24.84 -17.57 -3.56
CA GLU A 150 -24.94 -18.90 -2.99
C GLU A 150 -24.98 -18.75 -1.47
N THR A 151 -26.16 -18.82 -0.84
CA THR A 151 -26.22 -18.85 0.63
C THR A 151 -27.10 -19.98 1.10
N SER A 152 -26.48 -20.94 1.78
CA SER A 152 -27.19 -21.83 2.69
C SER A 152 -27.24 -21.31 4.13
N GLU A 153 -26.43 -20.34 4.56
CA GLU A 153 -26.56 -19.67 5.88
C GLU A 153 -25.70 -18.38 5.94
N ILE A 154 -26.26 -17.24 6.38
CA ILE A 154 -25.53 -15.98 6.61
C ILE A 154 -25.40 -15.78 8.12
N PRO A 155 -24.21 -15.92 8.73
CA PRO A 155 -24.06 -15.77 10.16
C PRO A 155 -24.32 -14.32 10.61
N GLU A 156 -24.99 -14.13 11.74
CA GLU A 156 -25.20 -12.76 12.25
C GLU A 156 -23.90 -12.12 12.71
N THR A 157 -23.03 -12.92 13.35
CA THR A 157 -21.73 -12.50 13.84
C THR A 157 -20.67 -13.54 13.54
N ILE A 158 -19.42 -13.10 13.43
CA ILE A 158 -18.25 -13.95 13.29
C ILE A 158 -17.31 -13.52 14.39
N LYS A 159 -16.94 -14.45 15.27
CA LYS A 159 -16.01 -14.22 16.38
C LYS A 159 -14.67 -14.84 16.06
N ILE A 160 -13.59 -14.24 16.54
CA ILE A 160 -12.23 -14.81 16.46
C ILE A 160 -11.69 -15.09 17.85
N ASP A 161 -10.84 -16.11 17.96
CA ASP A 161 -9.99 -16.31 19.12
C ASP A 161 -8.77 -15.38 19.01
N ALA A 162 -8.98 -14.13 19.45
CA ALA A 162 -7.98 -13.09 19.31
C ALA A 162 -6.68 -13.40 20.08
N ASP A 163 -6.77 -14.06 21.24
CA ASP A 163 -5.60 -14.39 22.06
C ASP A 163 -4.73 -15.41 21.34
N LYS A 164 -5.34 -16.48 20.80
CA LYS A 164 -4.63 -17.50 20.02
C LYS A 164 -4.04 -16.91 18.74
N MET A 165 -4.76 -16.04 18.04
CA MET A 165 -4.29 -15.42 16.80
C MET A 165 -3.18 -14.39 17.02
N GLN A 166 -3.25 -13.58 18.08
CA GLN A 166 -2.24 -12.55 18.38
C GLN A 166 -0.85 -13.13 18.62
N THR A 167 -0.77 -14.34 19.21
CA THR A 167 0.52 -15.03 19.39
C THR A 167 1.21 -15.41 18.07
N ARG A 168 0.44 -15.55 16.98
CA ARG A 168 0.95 -16.00 15.68
C ARG A 168 1.07 -14.87 14.66
N ASN A 169 0.17 -13.89 14.71
CA ASN A 169 0.16 -12.74 13.81
C ASN A 169 -0.69 -11.59 14.38
N ILE A 170 -0.09 -10.74 15.22
CA ILE A 170 -0.77 -9.61 15.84
C ILE A 170 -1.35 -8.61 14.80
N LEU A 171 -0.64 -8.38 13.70
CA LEU A 171 -1.01 -7.40 12.69
C LEU A 171 -2.23 -7.83 11.87
N ALA A 172 -2.22 -9.04 11.31
CA ALA A 172 -3.40 -9.56 10.61
C ALA A 172 -4.58 -9.72 11.57
N THR A 173 -4.36 -10.12 12.82
CA THR A 173 -5.44 -10.21 13.82
C THR A 173 -6.15 -8.87 14.02
N LYS A 174 -5.39 -7.76 14.07
CA LYS A 174 -5.95 -6.42 14.18
C LYS A 174 -6.79 -6.06 12.95
N VAL A 175 -6.32 -6.38 11.74
CA VAL A 175 -7.07 -6.11 10.50
C VAL A 175 -8.36 -6.94 10.45
N ILE A 176 -8.27 -8.24 10.73
CA ILE A 176 -9.43 -9.15 10.76
C ILE A 176 -10.44 -8.70 11.81
N SER A 177 -9.99 -8.31 13.01
CA SER A 177 -10.87 -7.77 14.06
C SER A 177 -11.67 -6.55 13.57
N LYS A 178 -11.02 -5.64 12.84
CA LYS A 178 -11.72 -4.48 12.23
C LYS A 178 -12.74 -4.94 11.18
N PHE A 179 -12.40 -5.95 10.38
CA PHE A 179 -13.30 -6.49 9.37
C PHE A 179 -14.56 -7.07 10.01
N LEU A 180 -14.38 -7.93 11.02
CA LEU A 180 -15.49 -8.58 11.73
C LEU A 180 -16.32 -7.60 12.57
N HIS A 181 -15.70 -6.57 13.15
CA HIS A 181 -16.43 -5.50 13.81
C HIS A 181 -17.34 -4.75 12.83
N PHE A 182 -16.85 -4.42 11.63
CA PHE A 182 -17.71 -3.84 10.60
C PHE A 182 -18.83 -4.80 10.20
N TYR A 183 -18.52 -6.09 10.00
CA TYR A 183 -19.50 -7.10 9.65
C TYR A 183 -20.66 -7.17 10.66
N SER A 184 -20.36 -7.08 11.96
CA SER A 184 -21.39 -7.15 13.02
C SER A 184 -22.28 -5.91 13.05
N ILE A 185 -21.73 -4.71 12.83
CA ILE A 185 -22.50 -3.45 12.85
C ILE A 185 -23.05 -3.04 11.48
N LEU A 186 -22.83 -3.84 10.43
CA LEU A 186 -23.06 -3.47 9.03
C LEU A 186 -24.48 -2.94 8.77
N ASP A 187 -25.49 -3.56 9.39
CA ASP A 187 -26.91 -3.20 9.19
C ASP A 187 -27.32 -1.91 9.91
N THR A 188 -26.50 -1.42 10.85
CA THR A 188 -26.76 -0.17 11.60
C THR A 188 -26.24 1.08 10.88
N LEU A 189 -25.45 0.91 9.81
CA LEU A 189 -24.73 2.00 9.15
C LEU A 189 -25.54 2.63 8.01
N PRO A 190 -25.49 3.96 7.82
CA PRO A 190 -26.09 4.62 6.65
C PRO A 190 -25.52 4.06 5.33
N LEU A 191 -26.37 3.90 4.32
CA LEU A 191 -26.06 3.22 3.05
C LEU A 191 -24.72 3.64 2.42
N ILE A 192 -24.46 4.94 2.28
CA ILE A 192 -23.22 5.45 1.66
C ILE A 192 -21.99 5.08 2.51
N LYS A 193 -22.10 5.14 3.84
CA LYS A 193 -21.01 4.78 4.75
C LYS A 193 -20.79 3.26 4.72
N LYS A 194 -21.87 2.48 4.81
CA LYS A 194 -21.87 1.02 4.65
C LYS A 194 -21.16 0.61 3.35
N TYR A 195 -21.55 1.22 2.23
CA TYR A 195 -20.98 0.91 0.92
C TYR A 195 -19.50 1.26 0.79
N LYS A 196 -19.06 2.44 1.26
CA LYS A 196 -17.63 2.81 1.21
C LYS A 196 -16.75 1.88 2.04
N ILE A 197 -17.22 1.43 3.21
CA ILE A 197 -16.46 0.49 4.05
C ILE A 197 -16.48 -0.92 3.43
N TYR A 198 -17.61 -1.33 2.86
CA TYR A 198 -17.70 -2.56 2.07
C TYR A 198 -16.68 -2.57 0.93
N LEU A 199 -16.63 -1.51 0.10
CA LEU A 199 -15.62 -1.38 -0.96
C LEU A 199 -14.19 -1.43 -0.43
N ASP A 200 -13.91 -0.80 0.72
CA ASP A 200 -12.58 -0.82 1.35
C ASP A 200 -12.14 -2.25 1.67
N GLN A 201 -13.03 -3.07 2.24
CA GLN A 201 -12.73 -4.45 2.59
C GLN A 201 -12.65 -5.37 1.36
N ILE A 202 -13.62 -5.25 0.43
CA ILE A 202 -13.59 -6.02 -0.82
C ILE A 202 -12.33 -5.71 -1.62
N PHE A 203 -11.92 -4.43 -1.69
CA PHE A 203 -10.65 -4.06 -2.31
C PHE A 203 -9.49 -4.79 -1.65
N LYS A 204 -9.37 -4.72 -0.31
CA LYS A 204 -8.25 -5.32 0.43
C LYS A 204 -8.18 -6.83 0.24
N ILE A 205 -9.33 -7.52 0.28
CA ILE A 205 -9.41 -8.97 0.09
C ILE A 205 -9.03 -9.36 -1.34
N ASN A 206 -9.60 -8.69 -2.36
CA ASN A 206 -9.27 -8.99 -3.76
C ASN A 206 -7.82 -8.66 -4.07
N PHE A 207 -7.32 -7.51 -3.59
CA PHE A 207 -5.92 -7.12 -3.75
C PHE A 207 -4.97 -8.12 -3.06
N PHE A 208 -5.35 -8.64 -1.90
CA PHE A 208 -4.60 -9.67 -1.20
C PHE A 208 -4.48 -10.95 -2.05
N ALA A 209 -5.61 -11.45 -2.55
CA ALA A 209 -5.65 -12.65 -3.40
C ALA A 209 -4.85 -12.48 -4.71
N ASP A 210 -5.08 -11.38 -5.43
CA ASP A 210 -4.38 -11.07 -6.68
C ASP A 210 -2.86 -10.98 -6.47
N THR A 211 -2.44 -10.39 -5.36
CA THR A 211 -1.01 -10.18 -5.08
C THR A 211 -0.35 -11.46 -4.59
N LEU A 212 -1.04 -12.29 -3.81
CA LEU A 212 -0.54 -13.62 -3.45
C LEU A 212 -0.30 -14.50 -4.69
N LEU A 213 -1.28 -14.54 -5.60
CA LEU A 213 -1.17 -15.29 -6.86
C LEU A 213 0.00 -14.78 -7.71
N PHE A 214 0.17 -13.45 -7.78
CA PHE A 214 1.32 -12.86 -8.46
C PHE A 214 2.66 -13.26 -7.82
N MET A 215 2.77 -13.21 -6.49
CA MET A 215 3.98 -13.61 -5.76
C MET A 215 4.29 -15.10 -5.99
N GLU A 216 3.28 -15.97 -5.95
CA GLU A 216 3.44 -17.40 -6.19
C GLU A 216 3.93 -17.69 -7.61
N GLN A 217 3.37 -17.01 -8.61
CA GLN A 217 3.84 -17.11 -9.99
C GLN A 217 5.27 -16.59 -10.18
N GLN A 218 5.70 -15.58 -9.42
CA GLN A 218 7.09 -15.12 -9.45
C GLN A 218 8.03 -16.15 -8.84
N LYS A 219 7.67 -16.74 -7.69
CA LYS A 219 8.45 -17.80 -7.06
C LYS A 219 8.63 -19.01 -7.97
N GLN A 220 7.54 -19.47 -8.59
CA GLN A 220 7.59 -20.59 -9.54
C GLN A 220 8.56 -20.32 -10.69
N LYS A 221 8.55 -19.09 -11.25
CA LYS A 221 9.49 -18.70 -12.30
C LYS A 221 10.93 -18.62 -11.81
N GLU A 222 11.16 -18.13 -10.60
CA GLU A 222 12.49 -18.11 -9.98
C GLU A 222 13.02 -19.52 -9.75
N GLU A 223 12.18 -20.44 -9.25
CA GLU A 223 12.50 -21.87 -9.09
C GLU A 223 12.77 -22.56 -10.44
N GLU A 224 12.00 -22.25 -11.48
CA GLU A 224 12.25 -22.74 -12.85
C GLU A 224 13.60 -22.25 -13.39
N ILE A 225 13.96 -20.98 -13.16
CA ILE A 225 15.24 -20.43 -13.59
C ILE A 225 16.39 -21.06 -12.79
N LEU A 226 16.24 -21.19 -11.47
CA LEU A 226 17.25 -21.80 -10.60
C LEU A 226 17.49 -23.27 -10.98
N SER A 227 16.42 -24.05 -11.15
CA SER A 227 16.53 -25.44 -11.60
C SER A 227 17.15 -25.58 -12.99
N TYR A 228 16.88 -24.64 -13.91
CA TYR A 228 17.55 -24.58 -15.20
C TYR A 228 19.05 -24.27 -15.08
N VAL A 229 19.42 -23.30 -14.23
CA VAL A 229 20.83 -22.94 -13.96
C VAL A 229 21.57 -24.09 -13.29
N GLU A 230 20.97 -24.75 -12.30
CA GLU A 230 21.52 -25.94 -11.65
C GLU A 230 21.69 -27.09 -12.64
N ALA A 231 20.70 -27.33 -13.52
CA ALA A 231 20.82 -28.32 -14.58
C ALA A 231 21.97 -28.00 -15.54
N GLN A 232 22.15 -26.72 -15.93
CA GLN A 232 23.29 -26.30 -16.74
C GLN A 232 24.64 -26.44 -16.02
N GLN A 233 24.69 -26.14 -14.73
CA GLN A 233 25.89 -26.35 -13.91
C GLN A 233 26.22 -27.83 -13.75
N ASN A 234 25.22 -28.68 -13.59
CA ASN A 234 25.38 -30.13 -13.53
C ASN A 234 25.84 -30.72 -14.87
N ILE A 235 25.35 -30.20 -16.00
CA ILE A 235 25.85 -30.55 -17.34
C ILE A 235 27.31 -30.09 -17.52
N LYS A 236 27.66 -28.89 -17.05
CA LYS A 236 29.05 -28.40 -17.06
C LYS A 236 29.98 -29.21 -16.14
N LYS A 237 29.51 -29.64 -14.96
CA LYS A 237 30.24 -30.54 -14.05
C LYS A 237 30.44 -31.93 -14.65
N GLN A 238 29.47 -32.44 -15.39
CA GLN A 238 29.61 -33.72 -16.12
C GLN A 238 30.55 -33.61 -17.33
N ALA A 239 30.63 -32.43 -17.96
CA ALA A 239 31.58 -32.15 -19.04
C ALA A 239 33.01 -31.82 -18.55
N ALA A 240 33.19 -31.46 -17.28
CA ALA A 240 34.47 -31.14 -16.64
C ALA A 240 35.10 -32.34 -15.89
N ASN A 241 34.78 -33.58 -16.29
CA ASN A 241 35.60 -34.74 -15.95
C ASN A 241 36.85 -34.79 -16.85
N GLN A 242 37.71 -33.79 -16.71
CA GLN A 242 39.15 -33.84 -16.99
C GLN A 242 39.74 -32.47 -16.61
N ASP A 243 40.55 -32.48 -15.55
CA ASP A 243 41.40 -31.39 -15.05
C ASP A 243 40.72 -30.12 -14.52
N GLU A 244 40.40 -30.08 -13.22
CA GLU A 244 40.74 -28.95 -12.32
C GLU A 244 40.32 -29.25 -10.87
N LEU A 245 41.15 -30.01 -10.15
CA LEU A 245 40.97 -30.33 -8.72
C LEU A 245 41.29 -29.16 -7.77
N ASP A 246 41.63 -27.97 -8.29
CA ASP A 246 42.10 -26.83 -7.50
C ASP A 246 41.14 -25.61 -7.51
N LYS A 247 40.15 -25.56 -8.43
CA LYS A 247 39.11 -24.53 -8.43
C LYS A 247 37.90 -24.88 -7.56
N ASP A 248 37.64 -26.18 -7.38
CA ASP A 248 36.53 -26.69 -6.56
C ASP A 248 36.70 -26.36 -5.07
N ALA A 249 37.93 -26.19 -4.58
CA ALA A 249 38.19 -25.81 -3.19
C ALA A 249 37.74 -24.36 -2.90
N LYS A 250 38.05 -23.42 -3.80
CA LYS A 250 37.69 -21.99 -3.66
C LYS A 250 36.19 -21.74 -3.82
N VAL A 251 35.55 -22.45 -4.74
CA VAL A 251 34.09 -22.34 -4.94
C VAL A 251 33.34 -22.97 -3.76
N LYS A 252 33.84 -24.08 -3.19
CA LYS A 252 33.28 -24.62 -1.93
C LYS A 252 33.47 -23.69 -0.75
N GLU A 253 34.61 -23.02 -0.64
CA GLU A 253 34.86 -22.02 0.41
C GLU A 253 33.90 -20.83 0.27
N GLU A 254 33.64 -20.36 -0.95
CA GLU A 254 32.74 -19.25 -1.22
C GLU A 254 31.26 -19.62 -0.99
N ILE A 255 30.87 -20.86 -1.31
CA ILE A 255 29.53 -21.40 -0.99
C ILE A 255 29.36 -21.59 0.51
N ASN A 256 30.34 -22.18 1.22
CA ASN A 256 30.31 -22.30 2.68
C ASN A 256 30.28 -20.93 3.35
N TRP A 257 30.99 -19.94 2.81
CA TRP A 257 30.97 -18.57 3.33
C TRP A 257 29.61 -17.88 3.09
N MET A 258 28.97 -18.11 1.94
CA MET A 258 27.62 -17.64 1.68
C MET A 258 26.56 -18.35 2.55
N GLU A 259 26.73 -19.64 2.84
CA GLU A 259 25.89 -20.41 3.77
C GLU A 259 26.11 -19.96 5.23
N GLU A 260 27.35 -19.72 5.67
CA GLU A 260 27.67 -19.12 6.98
C GLU A 260 27.13 -17.69 7.09
N MET A 261 27.19 -16.89 6.03
CA MET A 261 26.58 -15.55 6.02
C MET A 261 25.05 -15.64 6.05
N ALA A 262 24.43 -16.62 5.41
CA ALA A 262 23.00 -16.88 5.49
C ALA A 262 22.57 -17.40 6.88
N GLU A 263 23.39 -18.22 7.54
CA GLU A 263 23.20 -18.64 8.93
C GLU A 263 23.41 -17.49 9.93
N ASN A 264 24.35 -16.57 9.66
CA ASN A 264 24.52 -15.33 10.43
C ASN A 264 23.37 -14.32 10.22
N VAL A 265 22.65 -14.40 9.09
CA VAL A 265 21.39 -13.67 8.87
C VAL A 265 20.22 -14.38 9.58
N ASN A 266 20.28 -15.70 9.76
CA ASN A 266 19.34 -16.48 10.56
C ASN A 266 19.78 -16.53 12.04
N ASN A 267 19.62 -15.40 12.72
CA ASN A 267 19.96 -15.13 14.11
C ASN A 267 19.27 -16.05 15.16
N LYS A 268 19.50 -17.36 15.11
CA LYS A 268 19.03 -18.36 16.09
C LYS A 268 19.80 -18.20 17.42
N ALA A 269 21.09 -17.88 17.36
CA ALA A 269 21.94 -17.63 18.53
C ALA A 269 21.65 -16.27 19.22
N VAL A 270 21.28 -15.23 18.44
CA VAL A 270 20.84 -13.93 19.00
C VAL A 270 19.40 -14.02 19.52
N ALA A 271 18.54 -14.79 18.85
CA ALA A 271 17.21 -15.14 19.33
C ALA A 271 17.23 -15.91 20.66
N GLU A 272 18.08 -16.93 20.80
CA GLU A 272 18.20 -17.71 22.03
C GLU A 272 18.78 -16.90 23.20
N ASN A 273 19.75 -16.02 22.96
CA ASN A 273 20.26 -15.11 23.99
C ASN A 273 19.23 -14.03 24.41
N LEU A 274 18.41 -13.51 23.48
CA LEU A 274 17.35 -12.56 23.82
C LEU A 274 16.18 -13.21 24.58
N LYS A 275 15.86 -14.47 24.27
CA LYS A 275 14.79 -15.25 24.92
C LYS A 275 15.04 -15.50 26.41
N ASN A 276 16.31 -15.54 26.82
CA ASN A 276 16.72 -15.77 28.20
C ASN A 276 16.91 -14.48 29.03
N THR A 277 16.83 -13.30 28.39
CA THR A 277 17.18 -12.01 29.04
C THR A 277 16.07 -10.96 28.98
N ILE A 278 15.02 -11.20 28.19
CA ILE A 278 13.95 -10.24 27.93
C ILE A 278 12.60 -10.93 28.09
N SER A 279 11.57 -10.21 28.60
CA SER A 279 10.21 -10.75 28.69
C SER A 279 9.70 -11.19 27.31
N ALA A 280 8.91 -12.28 27.23
CA ALA A 280 8.38 -12.81 25.96
C ALA A 280 7.67 -11.75 25.09
N LYS A 281 7.06 -10.76 25.73
CA LYS A 281 6.39 -9.63 25.07
C LYS A 281 7.35 -8.70 24.33
N GLU A 282 8.51 -8.43 24.91
CA GLU A 282 9.51 -7.52 24.35
C GLU A 282 10.45 -8.24 23.36
N TYR A 283 10.64 -9.55 23.53
CA TYR A 283 11.23 -10.42 22.50
C TYR A 283 10.38 -10.44 21.22
N ASN A 284 9.06 -10.71 21.34
CA ASN A 284 8.15 -10.70 20.19
C ASN A 284 8.14 -9.34 19.49
N LYS A 285 8.15 -8.24 20.26
CA LYS A 285 8.24 -6.89 19.69
C LYS A 285 9.51 -6.68 18.86
N LYS A 286 10.68 -7.08 19.36
CA LYS A 286 11.95 -6.94 18.62
C LYS A 286 12.05 -7.87 17.42
N TYR A 287 11.52 -9.08 17.53
CA TYR A 287 11.42 -10.02 16.41
C TYR A 287 10.47 -9.48 15.32
N ASP A 288 9.35 -8.90 15.71
CA ASP A 288 8.41 -8.27 14.79
C ASP A 288 9.02 -7.04 14.10
N GLU A 289 9.77 -6.21 14.84
CA GLU A 289 10.52 -5.07 14.28
C GLU A 289 11.62 -5.51 13.29
N TYR A 290 12.36 -6.57 13.63
CA TYR A 290 13.38 -7.16 12.76
C TYR A 290 12.75 -7.76 11.49
N TYR A 291 11.65 -8.49 11.63
CA TYR A 291 10.95 -9.10 10.51
C TYR A 291 10.36 -8.05 9.56
N GLN A 292 9.83 -6.95 10.11
CA GLN A 292 9.43 -5.78 9.33
C GLN A 292 10.59 -5.15 8.58
N ALA A 293 11.77 -5.03 9.21
CA ALA A 293 12.95 -4.49 8.55
C ALA A 293 13.39 -5.37 7.36
N VAL A 294 13.48 -6.69 7.55
CA VAL A 294 13.89 -7.63 6.49
C VAL A 294 12.86 -7.70 5.36
N ARG A 295 11.56 -7.84 5.67
CA ARG A 295 10.50 -7.89 4.63
C ARG A 295 10.28 -6.57 3.91
N SER A 296 10.59 -5.43 4.54
CA SER A 296 10.53 -4.14 3.85
C SER A 296 11.54 -4.04 2.70
N GLN A 297 12.62 -4.84 2.76
CA GLN A 297 13.70 -4.89 1.78
C GLN A 297 13.54 -6.03 0.77
N ASP A 298 12.65 -6.99 1.02
CA ASP A 298 12.35 -8.08 0.09
C ASP A 298 11.62 -7.54 -1.17
N PRO A 299 12.23 -7.66 -2.37
CA PRO A 299 11.62 -7.21 -3.63
C PRO A 299 10.25 -7.83 -3.90
N MET A 300 9.99 -9.05 -3.42
CA MET A 300 8.72 -9.74 -3.62
C MET A 300 7.57 -9.06 -2.87
N TYR A 301 7.85 -8.48 -1.69
CA TYR A 301 6.88 -7.73 -0.89
C TYR A 301 6.89 -6.22 -1.18
N ALA A 302 7.75 -5.76 -2.09
CA ALA A 302 7.81 -4.36 -2.50
C ALA A 302 6.52 -3.83 -3.13
N SER A 303 5.59 -4.71 -3.53
CA SER A 303 4.27 -4.35 -4.06
C SER A 303 3.20 -4.13 -2.97
N VAL A 304 3.42 -4.61 -1.74
CA VAL A 304 2.46 -4.58 -0.62
C VAL A 304 2.89 -3.70 0.56
N ASN A 305 4.17 -3.33 0.64
CA ASN A 305 4.65 -2.39 1.67
C ASN A 305 3.83 -1.09 1.68
N LYS A 306 3.60 -0.49 2.85
CA LYS A 306 2.88 0.79 2.92
C LYS A 306 3.58 1.82 2.04
N ASN A 307 2.80 2.55 1.25
CA ASN A 307 3.32 3.58 0.38
C ASN A 307 2.50 4.87 0.58
N ASN A 308 3.17 5.93 1.03
CA ASN A 308 2.50 7.19 1.32
C ASN A 308 1.96 7.90 0.06
N TRP A 309 2.46 7.54 -1.13
CA TRP A 309 2.06 8.13 -2.42
C TRP A 309 0.95 7.34 -3.13
N LEU A 310 0.94 6.01 -3.00
CA LEU A 310 -0.10 5.14 -3.57
C LEU A 310 -1.21 4.94 -2.54
N THR A 311 -2.38 5.51 -2.78
CA THR A 311 -3.45 5.59 -1.77
C THR A 311 -3.97 4.22 -1.34
N TYR A 312 -3.87 3.21 -2.21
CA TYR A 312 -4.36 1.86 -1.95
C TYR A 312 -3.40 0.96 -1.16
N ARG A 313 -2.15 1.38 -0.94
CA ARG A 313 -1.15 0.63 -0.15
C ARG A 313 -1.08 1.20 1.25
N ASP A 314 -2.17 1.01 1.99
CA ASP A 314 -2.29 1.44 3.38
C ASP A 314 -1.67 0.43 4.37
N ALA A 315 -1.69 0.77 5.65
CA ALA A 315 -1.15 -0.09 6.70
C ALA A 315 -1.91 -1.42 6.81
N ASP A 316 -3.23 -1.42 6.65
CA ASP A 316 -4.03 -2.66 6.76
C ASP A 316 -3.64 -3.65 5.66
N VAL A 317 -3.34 -3.18 4.44
CA VAL A 317 -2.81 -4.03 3.37
C VAL A 317 -1.48 -4.64 3.78
N GLN A 318 -0.52 -3.83 4.21
CA GLN A 318 0.79 -4.33 4.63
C GLN A 318 0.68 -5.34 5.78
N ASP A 319 -0.19 -5.06 6.76
CA ASP A 319 -0.42 -5.89 7.95
C ASP A 319 -0.97 -7.29 7.59
N LEU A 320 -1.84 -7.40 6.57
CA LEU A 320 -2.30 -8.70 6.07
C LEU A 320 -1.17 -9.54 5.47
N PHE A 321 -0.21 -8.88 4.84
CA PHE A 321 0.98 -9.53 4.29
C PHE A 321 2.07 -9.75 5.35
N TYR A 322 1.83 -9.51 6.64
CA TYR A 322 2.82 -9.78 7.70
C TYR A 322 3.10 -11.26 7.91
N ASN A 323 2.10 -12.13 7.81
CA ASN A 323 2.29 -13.57 7.76
C ASN A 323 1.11 -14.20 7.02
N THR A 324 1.29 -14.38 5.72
CA THR A 324 0.25 -14.88 4.82
C THR A 324 -0.12 -16.36 5.07
N GLN A 325 0.75 -17.09 5.78
CA GLN A 325 0.56 -18.49 6.17
C GLN A 325 -0.08 -18.64 7.56
N SER A 326 -0.45 -17.53 8.20
CA SER A 326 -1.09 -17.58 9.52
C SER A 326 -2.47 -18.25 9.46
N THR A 327 -2.77 -19.04 10.49
CA THR A 327 -4.09 -19.65 10.68
C THR A 327 -5.01 -18.68 11.41
N VAL A 328 -6.25 -18.57 10.92
CA VAL A 328 -7.34 -17.83 11.54
C VAL A 328 -8.23 -18.81 12.30
N TYR A 329 -8.48 -18.51 13.56
CA TYR A 329 -9.35 -19.28 14.45
C TYR A 329 -10.64 -18.48 14.65
N TYR A 330 -11.75 -18.96 14.11
CA TYR A 330 -13.02 -18.23 14.12
C TYR A 330 -14.22 -19.13 14.38
N SER A 331 -15.34 -18.52 14.76
CA SER A 331 -16.61 -19.18 15.02
C SER A 331 -17.74 -18.37 14.39
N ILE A 332 -18.72 -19.07 13.83
CA ILE A 332 -19.92 -18.52 13.19
C ILE A 332 -21.20 -18.76 14.01
N ASP A 333 -21.11 -19.53 15.10
CA ASP A 333 -22.21 -20.01 15.93
C ASP A 333 -22.06 -19.60 17.40
N ASP A 334 -21.54 -18.38 17.60
CA ASP A 334 -21.35 -17.76 18.91
C ASP A 334 -20.34 -18.47 19.83
N GLY A 335 -19.34 -19.14 19.24
CA GLY A 335 -18.24 -19.78 19.96
C GLY A 335 -18.47 -21.27 20.26
N LYS A 336 -19.52 -21.89 19.71
CA LYS A 336 -19.78 -23.33 19.92
C LYS A 336 -18.84 -24.20 19.09
N THR A 337 -18.54 -23.79 17.86
CA THR A 337 -17.55 -24.45 17.00
C THR A 337 -16.40 -23.52 16.66
N ILE A 338 -15.18 -24.02 16.82
CA ILE A 338 -13.96 -23.32 16.40
C ILE A 338 -13.54 -23.92 15.07
N ILE A 339 -13.49 -23.06 14.05
CA ILE A 339 -13.03 -23.39 12.71
C ILE A 339 -11.62 -22.82 12.55
N GLU A 340 -10.74 -23.59 11.94
CA GLU A 340 -9.35 -23.23 11.70
C GLU A 340 -9.11 -23.20 10.19
N LYS A 341 -8.73 -22.05 9.65
CA LYS A 341 -8.40 -21.90 8.22
C LYS A 341 -7.15 -21.07 7.98
N PRO A 342 -6.36 -21.36 6.94
CA PRO A 342 -5.35 -20.44 6.44
C PRO A 342 -5.93 -19.06 6.14
N LEU A 343 -5.13 -18.00 6.33
CA LEU A 343 -5.58 -16.60 6.16
C LEU A 343 -6.22 -16.34 4.79
N ASN A 344 -5.62 -16.83 3.71
CA ASN A 344 -6.16 -16.69 2.35
C ASN A 344 -7.54 -17.35 2.21
N GLU A 345 -7.70 -18.58 2.72
CA GLU A 345 -8.99 -19.29 2.67
C GLU A 345 -10.05 -18.61 3.53
N PHE A 346 -9.69 -18.18 4.73
CA PHE A 346 -10.58 -17.42 5.60
C PHE A 346 -11.05 -16.12 4.92
N LEU A 347 -10.15 -15.34 4.30
CA LEU A 347 -10.52 -14.10 3.64
C LEU A 347 -11.46 -14.33 2.45
N LEU A 348 -11.28 -15.43 1.70
CA LEU A 348 -12.17 -15.83 0.61
C LEU A 348 -13.57 -16.21 1.11
N GLU A 349 -13.65 -16.96 2.20
CA GLU A 349 -14.93 -17.31 2.82
C GLU A 349 -15.60 -16.10 3.46
N TYR A 350 -14.86 -15.31 4.23
CA TYR A 350 -15.34 -14.06 4.81
C TYR A 350 -15.90 -13.12 3.73
N LYS A 351 -15.24 -13.04 2.57
CA LYS A 351 -15.76 -12.27 1.42
C LYS A 351 -17.14 -12.76 1.01
N LYS A 352 -17.40 -14.07 0.95
CA LYS A 352 -18.72 -14.60 0.62
C LYS A 352 -19.77 -14.16 1.65
N PHE A 353 -19.46 -14.26 2.94
CA PHE A 353 -20.35 -13.78 4.01
C PHE A 353 -20.61 -12.28 3.93
N LEU A 354 -19.56 -11.49 3.69
CA LEU A 354 -19.63 -10.03 3.62
C LEU A 354 -20.51 -9.58 2.44
N VAL A 355 -20.29 -10.17 1.26
CA VAL A 355 -21.09 -9.90 0.05
C VAL A 355 -22.56 -10.26 0.32
N ALA A 356 -22.81 -11.47 0.83
CA ALA A 356 -24.16 -11.93 1.15
C ALA A 356 -24.87 -11.01 2.15
N LYS A 357 -24.20 -10.61 3.24
CA LYS A 357 -24.77 -9.73 4.26
C LYS A 357 -24.95 -8.29 3.75
N PHE A 358 -24.06 -7.79 2.89
CA PHE A 358 -24.19 -6.45 2.31
C PHE A 358 -25.45 -6.34 1.44
N TYR A 359 -25.70 -7.36 0.60
CA TYR A 359 -26.82 -7.42 -0.34
C TYR A 359 -28.10 -8.08 0.22
N LYS A 360 -28.08 -8.59 1.45
CA LYS A 360 -29.29 -9.05 2.15
C LYS A 360 -30.30 -7.91 2.20
#